data_AF-A0A354X2A5-F1
#
_entry.id   AF-A0A354X2A5-F1
#
_cell.length_a   1.000
_cell.length_b   1.000
_cell.length_c   1.000
_cell.angle_alpha   90.00
_cell.angle_beta   90.00
_cell.angle_gamma   90.00
#
_symmetry.space_group_name_H-M   'P 1'
#
loop_
_entity.id
_entity.type
_entity.pdbx_description
1 polymer ?
#
loop_
_entity_poly.entity_id
_entity_poly.type
_entity_poly.pdbx_seq_one_letter_code
_entity_poly.pdbx_strand_id
1 'polypeptide(L)'
;AGFISRIALYEGTWQKYYYKNNERATKFLTLAKEASEFIINSNKYYIDSDFRTLFTSNDLKSNKECILFRNYNAEIKVTHSVAHYNNPANSINYGGTTDLLKAFLCVDGNVWQNSTTEGAKDFTIANLVKTRDSRFEGTFYDKPEINAKGSFLFPVKFFPRYGIKAVEETGTVPNELKGSNNVTDAPILRYAEILLNWIESKAELATIGGSAVTQEDIDASINKIRDRPLAPEAVEKGVQKTKAMMLDALPNDPAKDPNVSSLLWEIRRERRMEFIFENLRLADLKRWAKLEYMDTDMHSELLSGAWVNFPVEAKDQLTAGNANEFSVTKADGTTIVYNGNNNAEMVGFYKATVTKGRQPFLNQVNVNPYLSPVGKTQMDNYESKGYKLQQTQGWPQN
;
A
#
# COMPACT_ATOMS: atom_id res chain seq x y z
N ALA A 1 -22.06 6.39 8.78
CA ALA A 1 -21.14 5.66 9.66
C ALA A 1 -19.77 5.44 9.03
N GLY A 2 -19.64 4.80 7.86
CA GLY A 2 -18.33 4.44 7.29
C GLY A 2 -17.41 5.63 7.01
N PHE A 3 -17.87 6.63 6.26
CA PHE A 3 -17.10 7.86 6.07
C PHE A 3 -16.85 8.64 7.36
N ILE A 4 -17.76 8.55 8.34
CA ILE A 4 -17.56 9.16 9.66
C ILE A 4 -16.36 8.52 10.34
N SER A 5 -16.23 7.18 10.30
CA SER A 5 -15.05 6.49 10.86
C SER A 5 -13.74 6.97 10.23
N ARG A 6 -13.69 7.08 8.89
CA ARG A 6 -12.50 7.54 8.15
C ARG A 6 -12.13 8.97 8.50
N ILE A 7 -13.10 9.89 8.42
CA ILE A 7 -12.87 11.32 8.64
C ILE A 7 -12.54 11.60 10.11
N ALA A 8 -13.25 10.97 11.05
CA ALA A 8 -13.00 11.15 12.47
C ALA A 8 -11.69 10.51 12.92
N LEU A 9 -11.27 9.38 12.35
CA LEU A 9 -9.95 8.81 12.60
C LEU A 9 -8.84 9.74 12.10
N TYR A 10 -9.01 10.29 10.88
CA TYR A 10 -8.10 11.29 10.32
C TYR A 10 -7.95 12.47 11.27
N GLU A 11 -9.06 13.12 11.61
CA GLU A 11 -9.05 14.30 12.46
C GLU A 11 -8.54 13.98 13.88
N GLY A 12 -8.93 12.85 14.47
CA GLY A 12 -8.51 12.46 15.82
C GLY A 12 -7.01 12.23 15.94
N THR A 13 -6.43 11.48 14.98
CA THR A 13 -4.97 11.27 14.95
C THR A 13 -4.22 12.55 14.58
N TRP A 14 -4.76 13.38 13.68
CA TRP A 14 -4.19 14.69 13.37
C TRP A 14 -4.17 15.62 14.58
N GLN A 15 -5.26 15.71 15.33
CA GLN A 15 -5.33 16.49 16.58
C GLN A 15 -4.29 16.01 17.59
N LYS A 16 -4.13 14.69 17.73
CA LYS A 16 -3.14 14.10 18.63
C LYS A 16 -1.70 14.40 18.20
N TYR A 17 -1.35 14.15 16.93
CA TYR A 17 0.03 14.14 16.49
C TYR A 17 0.50 15.48 15.93
N TYR A 18 -0.34 16.20 15.20
CA TYR A 18 0.01 17.48 14.61
C TYR A 18 -0.27 18.63 15.58
N TYR A 19 -1.51 18.76 16.06
CA TYR A 19 -1.90 19.87 16.96
C TYR A 19 -1.60 19.62 18.44
N LYS A 20 -1.20 18.40 18.82
CA LYS A 20 -0.93 18.00 20.21
C LYS A 20 -2.11 18.27 21.16
N ASN A 21 -3.33 18.11 20.67
CA ASN A 21 -4.57 18.36 21.41
C ASN A 21 -5.27 17.03 21.75
N ASN A 22 -5.00 16.49 22.93
CA ASN A 22 -5.58 15.21 23.37
C ASN A 22 -7.08 15.28 23.67
N GLU A 23 -7.63 16.44 24.04
CA GLU A 23 -9.06 16.61 24.27
C GLU A 23 -9.84 16.46 22.95
N ARG A 24 -9.42 17.19 21.90
CA ARG A 24 -10.01 17.06 20.57
C ARG A 24 -9.72 15.68 19.96
N ALA A 25 -8.51 15.14 20.16
CA ALA A 25 -8.19 13.79 19.73
C ALA A 25 -9.17 12.77 20.33
N THR A 26 -9.40 12.83 21.64
CA THR A 26 -10.34 11.93 22.34
C THR A 26 -11.74 12.01 21.75
N LYS A 27 -12.25 13.23 21.49
CA LYS A 27 -13.55 13.45 20.85
C LYS A 27 -13.67 12.74 19.50
N PHE A 28 -12.72 12.97 18.60
CA PHE A 28 -12.80 12.44 17.23
C PHE A 28 -12.44 10.95 17.15
N LEU A 29 -11.49 10.46 17.95
CA LEU A 29 -11.19 9.04 18.02
C LEU A 29 -12.35 8.23 18.61
N THR A 30 -13.06 8.78 19.60
CA THR A 30 -14.30 8.16 20.14
C THR A 30 -15.37 8.08 19.05
N LEU A 31 -15.58 9.16 18.30
CA LEU A 31 -16.52 9.16 17.17
C LEU A 31 -16.11 8.16 16.08
N ALA A 32 -14.80 8.00 15.81
CA ALA A 32 -14.31 7.02 14.84
C ALA A 32 -14.59 5.59 15.30
N LYS A 33 -14.35 5.31 16.58
CA LYS A 33 -14.63 4.02 17.23
C LYS A 33 -16.13 3.69 17.13
N GLU A 34 -16.99 4.57 17.63
CA GLU A 34 -18.45 4.37 17.67
C GLU A 34 -19.06 4.22 16.26
N ALA A 35 -18.59 5.03 15.30
CA ALA A 35 -19.05 4.92 13.92
C ALA A 35 -18.64 3.58 13.27
N SER A 36 -17.49 3.03 13.66
CA SER A 36 -17.06 1.71 13.18
C SER A 36 -17.85 0.60 13.88
N GLU A 37 -18.07 0.70 15.19
CA GLU A 37 -18.89 -0.23 15.99
C GLU A 37 -20.31 -0.33 15.44
N PHE A 38 -20.91 0.78 15.04
CA PHE A 38 -22.23 0.77 14.40
C PHE A 38 -22.29 -0.15 13.16
N ILE A 39 -21.22 -0.18 12.35
CA ILE A 39 -21.15 -1.04 11.17
C ILE A 39 -20.82 -2.48 11.57
N ILE A 40 -19.84 -2.68 12.46
CA ILE A 40 -19.45 -4.01 12.94
C ILE A 40 -20.66 -4.72 13.56
N ASN A 41 -21.38 -4.06 14.47
CA ASN A 41 -22.55 -4.60 15.17
C ASN A 41 -23.77 -4.79 14.27
N SER A 42 -23.76 -4.23 13.05
CA SER A 42 -24.84 -4.45 12.09
C SER A 42 -24.86 -5.88 11.54
N ASN A 43 -23.73 -6.60 11.60
CA ASN A 43 -23.56 -7.94 11.02
C ASN A 43 -23.97 -8.02 9.53
N LYS A 44 -23.84 -6.92 8.79
CA LYS A 44 -24.19 -6.87 7.36
C LYS A 44 -23.00 -7.13 6.44
N TYR A 45 -21.79 -6.97 6.95
CA TYR A 45 -20.55 -6.96 6.18
C TYR A 45 -19.52 -7.92 6.76
N TYR A 46 -18.73 -8.54 5.90
CA TYR A 46 -17.81 -9.63 6.23
C TYR A 46 -16.59 -9.61 5.32
N ILE A 47 -15.48 -10.18 5.78
CA ILE A 47 -14.32 -10.51 4.94
C ILE A 47 -14.56 -11.92 4.37
N ASP A 48 -15.11 -12.01 3.16
CA ASP A 48 -15.59 -13.28 2.59
C ASP A 48 -15.10 -13.57 1.16
N SER A 49 -14.27 -12.69 0.60
CA SER A 49 -13.72 -12.80 -0.75
C SER A 49 -12.20 -12.72 -0.73
N ASP A 50 -11.52 -13.32 -1.69
CA ASP A 50 -10.07 -13.14 -1.82
C ASP A 50 -9.72 -11.69 -2.20
N PHE A 51 -8.47 -11.31 -1.94
CA PHE A 51 -8.07 -9.91 -1.98
C PHE A 51 -8.16 -9.29 -3.39
N ARG A 52 -7.78 -10.04 -4.43
CA ARG A 52 -7.70 -9.49 -5.80
C ARG A 52 -9.08 -9.39 -6.46
N THR A 53 -9.99 -10.30 -6.13
CA THR A 53 -11.37 -10.28 -6.66
C THR A 53 -12.12 -8.99 -6.33
N LEU A 54 -11.84 -8.37 -5.18
CA LEU A 54 -12.41 -7.07 -4.79
C LEU A 54 -12.16 -5.96 -5.82
N PHE A 55 -11.08 -6.06 -6.59
CA PHE A 55 -10.61 -5.03 -7.52
C PHE A 55 -10.71 -5.45 -8.99
N THR A 56 -11.29 -6.63 -9.25
CA THR A 56 -11.37 -7.23 -10.59
C THR A 56 -12.76 -7.81 -10.92
N SER A 57 -13.73 -7.67 -10.02
CA SER A 57 -15.13 -8.00 -10.27
C SER A 57 -15.83 -6.93 -11.09
N ASN A 58 -16.71 -7.31 -12.02
CA ASN A 58 -17.62 -6.41 -12.73
C ASN A 58 -18.90 -6.09 -11.93
N ASP A 59 -19.14 -6.80 -10.84
CA ASP A 59 -20.29 -6.58 -9.95
C ASP A 59 -19.89 -6.85 -8.49
N LEU A 60 -19.92 -5.82 -7.67
CA LEU A 60 -19.67 -5.90 -6.22
C LEU A 60 -20.96 -5.84 -5.38
N LYS A 61 -22.15 -5.82 -5.99
CA LYS A 61 -23.43 -5.64 -5.28
C LYS A 61 -23.71 -6.72 -4.22
N SER A 62 -23.32 -7.96 -4.49
CA SER A 62 -23.48 -9.08 -3.54
C SER A 62 -22.28 -9.28 -2.62
N ASN A 63 -21.16 -8.61 -2.87
CA ASN A 63 -19.95 -8.73 -2.06
C ASN A 63 -20.18 -8.14 -0.67
N LYS A 64 -19.87 -8.89 0.39
CA LYS A 64 -20.12 -8.44 1.77
C LYS A 64 -19.00 -7.61 2.36
N GLU A 65 -17.87 -7.50 1.69
CA GLU A 65 -16.80 -6.61 2.11
C GLU A 65 -16.98 -5.20 1.55
N CYS A 66 -17.45 -5.07 0.31
CA CYS A 66 -17.59 -3.77 -0.33
C CYS A 66 -18.85 -3.04 0.16
N ILE A 67 -18.65 -1.98 0.96
CA ILE A 67 -19.74 -1.17 1.52
C ILE A 67 -20.20 -0.12 0.51
N LEU A 68 -19.26 0.47 -0.22
CA LEU A 68 -19.51 1.44 -1.28
C LEU A 68 -18.52 1.22 -2.41
N PHE A 69 -19.02 1.15 -3.63
CA PHE A 69 -18.23 1.05 -4.85
C PHE A 69 -18.85 1.91 -5.95
N ARG A 70 -18.04 2.21 -6.95
CA ARG A 70 -18.51 2.79 -8.20
C ARG A 70 -18.70 1.66 -9.21
N ASN A 71 -19.90 1.56 -9.76
CA ASN A 71 -20.20 0.65 -10.86
C ASN A 71 -19.80 1.27 -12.21
N TYR A 72 -19.31 0.41 -13.10
CA TYR A 72 -18.97 0.76 -14.48
C TYR A 72 -19.78 -0.12 -15.44
N ASN A 73 -20.31 0.50 -16.49
CA ASN A 73 -21.17 -0.15 -17.46
C ASN A 73 -20.92 0.45 -18.85
N ALA A 74 -20.48 -0.41 -19.77
CA ALA A 74 -20.17 -0.05 -21.14
C ALA A 74 -21.42 0.40 -21.94
N GLU A 75 -22.61 -0.13 -21.65
CA GLU A 75 -23.86 0.19 -22.35
C GLU A 75 -24.24 1.67 -22.19
N ILE A 76 -23.93 2.26 -21.03
CA ILE A 76 -24.13 3.68 -20.74
C ILE A 76 -22.85 4.51 -20.84
N LYS A 77 -21.79 3.96 -21.45
CA LYS A 77 -20.50 4.61 -21.69
C LYS A 77 -19.77 5.08 -20.42
N VAL A 78 -19.97 4.37 -19.31
CA VAL A 78 -19.23 4.60 -18.06
C VAL A 78 -18.20 3.50 -17.91
N THR A 79 -16.97 3.75 -18.37
CA THR A 79 -15.85 2.79 -18.35
C THR A 79 -14.59 3.43 -17.76
N HIS A 80 -13.51 2.64 -17.62
CA HIS A 80 -12.21 3.15 -17.17
C HIS A 80 -11.04 2.37 -17.81
N SER A 81 -9.81 2.70 -17.42
CA SER A 81 -8.56 2.10 -17.93
C SER A 81 -7.63 1.53 -16.84
N VAL A 82 -8.11 1.37 -15.61
CA VAL A 82 -7.31 0.86 -14.48
C VAL A 82 -6.69 -0.52 -14.77
N ALA A 83 -7.46 -1.48 -15.30
CA ALA A 83 -6.93 -2.82 -15.61
C ALA A 83 -5.90 -2.77 -16.74
N HIS A 84 -6.10 -1.89 -17.73
CA HIS A 84 -5.11 -1.65 -18.77
C HIS A 84 -3.76 -1.24 -18.18
N TYR A 85 -3.72 -0.30 -17.23
CA TYR A 85 -2.45 0.12 -16.61
C TYR A 85 -1.85 -0.88 -15.59
N ASN A 86 -2.55 -1.99 -15.29
CA ASN A 86 -2.08 -3.07 -14.41
C ASN A 86 -1.86 -4.39 -15.15
N ASN A 87 -1.88 -4.35 -16.48
CA ASN A 87 -1.54 -5.48 -17.34
C ASN A 87 -0.01 -5.58 -17.51
N PRO A 88 0.64 -6.72 -17.20
CA PRO A 88 2.08 -6.90 -17.34
C PRO A 88 2.67 -6.65 -18.73
N ALA A 89 1.87 -6.73 -19.81
CA ALA A 89 2.34 -6.41 -21.16
C ALA A 89 2.47 -4.90 -21.45
N ASN A 90 2.01 -4.03 -20.53
CA ASN A 90 2.13 -2.57 -20.67
C ASN A 90 3.30 -2.02 -19.87
N SER A 91 4.08 -1.13 -20.47
CA SER A 91 5.13 -0.41 -19.74
C SER A 91 4.55 0.68 -18.82
N ILE A 92 5.02 0.68 -17.57
CA ILE A 92 4.74 1.68 -16.53
C ILE A 92 6.04 2.16 -15.89
N ASN A 93 6.02 3.38 -15.33
CA ASN A 93 7.18 3.99 -14.66
C ASN A 93 7.09 3.89 -13.13
N TYR A 94 6.18 3.08 -12.59
CA TYR A 94 5.98 2.87 -11.17
C TYR A 94 5.90 1.37 -10.84
N GLY A 95 5.94 1.03 -9.56
CA GLY A 95 5.79 -0.33 -9.05
C GLY A 95 6.09 -0.38 -7.55
N GLY A 96 6.24 -1.58 -7.00
CA GLY A 96 6.53 -1.73 -5.58
C GLY A 96 7.99 -1.43 -5.25
N THR A 97 8.24 -0.67 -4.17
CA THR A 97 9.60 -0.38 -3.69
C THR A 97 10.13 -1.52 -2.82
N THR A 98 11.45 -1.57 -2.61
CA THR A 98 12.07 -2.48 -1.64
C THR A 98 11.50 -2.27 -0.24
N ASP A 99 11.30 -1.01 0.16
CA ASP A 99 10.70 -0.66 1.46
C ASP A 99 9.26 -1.20 1.60
N LEU A 100 8.47 -1.18 0.52
CA LEU A 100 7.12 -1.78 0.54
C LEU A 100 7.18 -3.31 0.57
N LEU A 101 8.05 -3.91 -0.23
CA LEU A 101 8.25 -5.35 -0.28
C LEU A 101 8.65 -5.90 1.10
N LYS A 102 9.59 -5.25 1.79
CA LYS A 102 10.05 -5.66 3.13
C LYS A 102 9.03 -5.41 4.24
N ALA A 103 8.03 -4.58 4.01
CA ALA A 103 6.96 -4.34 4.98
C ALA A 103 5.97 -5.52 5.09
N PHE A 104 5.87 -6.39 4.07
CA PHE A 104 5.05 -7.60 4.17
C PHE A 104 5.62 -8.56 5.20
N LEU A 105 4.79 -8.96 6.16
CA LEU A 105 5.13 -10.00 7.13
C LEU A 105 5.33 -11.33 6.42
N CYS A 106 6.11 -12.21 7.03
CA CYS A 106 6.13 -13.60 6.65
C CYS A 106 4.82 -14.29 7.09
N VAL A 107 4.50 -15.45 6.51
CA VAL A 107 3.27 -16.19 6.79
C VAL A 107 3.14 -16.60 8.26
N ASP A 108 4.25 -16.74 9.00
CA ASP A 108 4.25 -16.97 10.45
C ASP A 108 3.86 -15.72 11.28
N GLY A 109 3.59 -14.59 10.63
CA GLY A 109 3.20 -13.33 11.23
C GLY A 109 4.38 -12.46 11.67
N ASN A 110 5.63 -12.91 11.50
CA ASN A 110 6.83 -12.15 11.90
C ASN A 110 7.45 -11.37 10.73
N VAL A 111 8.28 -10.38 11.06
CA VAL A 111 9.14 -9.72 10.08
C VAL A 111 10.24 -10.68 9.59
N TRP A 112 10.71 -10.49 8.37
CA TRP A 112 11.68 -11.38 7.72
C TRP A 112 13.00 -11.55 8.49
N GLN A 113 13.40 -10.56 9.30
CA GLN A 113 14.62 -10.61 10.10
C GLN A 113 14.57 -11.73 11.16
N ASN A 114 13.39 -11.97 11.71
CA ASN A 114 13.16 -12.82 12.88
C ASN A 114 12.15 -13.95 12.61
N SER A 115 11.72 -14.12 11.36
CA SER A 115 10.78 -15.17 10.97
C SER A 115 11.45 -16.55 10.97
N THR A 116 10.67 -17.56 11.33
CA THR A 116 11.06 -18.97 11.28
C THR A 116 10.64 -19.66 9.99
N THR A 117 9.95 -18.95 9.10
CA THR A 117 9.53 -19.45 7.79
C THR A 117 10.76 -19.80 6.94
N GLU A 118 10.78 -20.99 6.37
CA GLU A 118 11.82 -21.37 5.40
C GLU A 118 11.84 -20.38 4.22
N GLY A 119 13.03 -19.93 3.81
CA GLY A 119 13.17 -18.92 2.77
C GLY A 119 12.78 -17.50 3.20
N ALA A 120 12.57 -17.20 4.50
CA ALA A 120 12.22 -15.84 4.95
C ALA A 120 13.20 -14.75 4.49
N LYS A 121 14.49 -15.06 4.31
CA LYS A 121 15.52 -14.11 3.87
C LYS A 121 15.77 -14.12 2.35
N ASP A 122 15.10 -14.99 1.60
CA ASP A 122 15.14 -15.00 0.15
C ASP A 122 14.10 -14.02 -0.40
N PHE A 123 14.58 -13.02 -1.14
CA PHE A 123 13.77 -11.94 -1.68
C PHE A 123 13.39 -12.12 -3.16
N THR A 124 13.71 -13.27 -3.78
CA THR A 124 13.19 -13.59 -5.12
C THR A 124 11.65 -13.55 -5.10
N ILE A 125 11.03 -12.97 -6.14
CA ILE A 125 9.57 -12.73 -6.12
C ILE A 125 8.79 -14.04 -5.97
N ALA A 126 9.22 -15.11 -6.65
CA ALA A 126 8.58 -16.42 -6.54
C ALA A 126 8.62 -17.00 -5.11
N ASN A 127 9.67 -16.71 -4.34
CA ASN A 127 9.75 -17.08 -2.93
C ASN A 127 8.87 -16.17 -2.05
N LEU A 128 8.84 -14.87 -2.33
CA LEU A 128 8.00 -13.92 -1.59
C LEU A 128 6.52 -14.26 -1.70
N VAL A 129 6.05 -14.71 -2.87
CA VAL A 129 4.67 -15.19 -3.07
C VAL A 129 4.28 -16.28 -2.06
N LYS A 130 5.21 -17.18 -1.71
CA LYS A 130 4.96 -18.31 -0.80
C LYS A 130 5.13 -17.95 0.66
N THR A 131 6.10 -17.08 0.94
CA THR A 131 6.59 -16.86 2.31
C THR A 131 6.04 -15.59 2.94
N ARG A 132 5.48 -14.66 2.17
CA ARG A 132 4.91 -13.40 2.65
C ARG A 132 3.40 -13.47 2.81
N ASP A 133 2.87 -12.49 3.53
CA ASP A 133 1.45 -12.24 3.65
C ASP A 133 0.76 -12.31 2.28
N SER A 134 -0.36 -13.04 2.22
CA SER A 134 -1.08 -13.37 0.98
C SER A 134 -1.44 -12.17 0.10
N ARG A 135 -1.53 -10.96 0.68
CA ARG A 135 -1.79 -9.73 -0.08
C ARG A 135 -0.61 -9.33 -0.97
N PHE A 136 0.60 -9.85 -0.73
CA PHE A 136 1.74 -9.68 -1.63
C PHE A 136 1.42 -10.28 -3.00
N GLU A 137 1.04 -11.56 -3.04
CA GLU A 137 0.59 -12.21 -4.27
C GLU A 137 -0.65 -11.48 -4.80
N GLY A 138 -1.64 -11.16 -3.98
CA GLY A 138 -2.82 -10.42 -4.43
C GLY A 138 -2.53 -9.07 -5.10
N THR A 139 -1.38 -8.46 -4.83
CA THR A 139 -1.00 -7.10 -5.28
C THR A 139 -0.02 -7.10 -6.45
N PHE A 140 0.98 -7.98 -6.42
CA PHE A 140 2.11 -7.95 -7.35
C PHE A 140 2.19 -9.19 -8.23
N TYR A 141 2.83 -9.01 -9.39
CA TYR A 141 3.14 -10.12 -10.28
C TYR A 141 4.12 -11.07 -9.60
N ASP A 142 4.08 -12.35 -9.97
CA ASP A 142 4.80 -13.43 -9.30
C ASP A 142 6.25 -13.63 -9.80
N LYS A 143 6.70 -12.77 -10.70
CA LYS A 143 8.08 -12.73 -11.22
C LYS A 143 8.51 -11.29 -11.55
N PRO A 144 9.82 -11.04 -11.69
CA PRO A 144 10.32 -9.74 -12.12
C PRO A 144 9.79 -9.39 -13.51
N GLU A 145 9.38 -8.13 -13.71
CA GLU A 145 8.83 -7.68 -14.98
C GLU A 145 9.39 -6.30 -15.35
N ILE A 146 10.13 -6.27 -16.45
CA ILE A 146 10.81 -5.07 -16.94
C ILE A 146 9.85 -3.94 -17.28
N ASN A 147 8.62 -4.28 -17.65
CA ASN A 147 7.60 -3.29 -17.93
C ASN A 147 7.29 -2.43 -16.71
N ALA A 148 7.63 -2.83 -15.48
CA ALA A 148 7.72 -1.94 -14.33
C ALA A 148 9.11 -1.27 -14.25
N LYS A 149 9.41 -0.37 -15.20
CA LYS A 149 10.77 0.15 -15.45
C LYS A 149 11.49 0.73 -14.23
N GLY A 150 10.74 1.28 -13.28
CA GLY A 150 11.27 1.87 -12.06
C GLY A 150 11.54 0.88 -10.92
N SER A 151 11.10 -0.37 -11.02
CA SER A 151 11.15 -1.30 -9.87
C SER A 151 11.29 -2.79 -10.18
N PHE A 152 10.95 -3.28 -11.38
CA PHE A 152 10.74 -4.71 -11.68
C PHE A 152 9.66 -5.42 -10.84
N LEU A 153 8.98 -4.73 -9.90
CA LEU A 153 7.89 -5.26 -9.09
C LEU A 153 6.55 -4.75 -9.63
N PHE A 154 5.99 -5.47 -10.59
CA PHE A 154 4.83 -5.03 -11.34
C PHE A 154 3.52 -5.19 -10.54
N PRO A 155 2.68 -4.15 -10.43
CA PRO A 155 1.38 -4.23 -9.77
C PRO A 155 0.34 -4.89 -10.68
N VAL A 156 -0.34 -5.91 -10.17
CA VAL A 156 -1.43 -6.63 -10.87
C VAL A 156 -2.72 -6.67 -10.06
N LYS A 157 -2.79 -5.89 -8.96
CA LYS A 157 -3.96 -5.80 -8.06
C LYS A 157 -5.28 -5.58 -8.79
N PHE A 158 -5.26 -4.77 -9.86
CA PHE A 158 -6.44 -4.39 -10.64
C PHE A 158 -6.54 -5.12 -11.98
N PHE A 159 -5.82 -6.23 -12.15
CA PHE A 159 -5.83 -7.03 -13.37
C PHE A 159 -6.23 -8.49 -13.03
N PRO A 160 -7.31 -9.01 -13.63
CA PRO A 160 -7.84 -10.31 -13.25
C PRO A 160 -6.86 -11.45 -13.59
N ARG A 161 -6.94 -12.54 -12.81
CA ARG A 161 -6.07 -13.72 -12.96
C ARG A 161 -6.17 -14.36 -14.35
N TYR A 162 -7.37 -14.45 -14.90
CA TYR A 162 -7.58 -14.96 -16.26
C TYR A 162 -6.89 -14.06 -17.31
N GLY A 163 -6.80 -12.76 -17.05
CA GLY A 163 -6.11 -11.81 -17.93
C GLY A 163 -4.60 -12.05 -17.94
N ILE A 164 -4.01 -12.34 -16.77
CA ILE A 164 -2.59 -12.73 -16.67
C ILE A 164 -2.35 -13.99 -17.51
N LYS A 165 -3.15 -15.03 -17.27
CA LYS A 165 -3.06 -16.30 -17.99
C LYS A 165 -3.17 -16.11 -19.51
N ALA A 166 -4.13 -15.32 -19.98
CA ALA A 166 -4.30 -15.04 -21.40
C ALA A 166 -3.06 -14.35 -22.01
N VAL A 167 -2.48 -13.38 -21.30
CA VAL A 167 -1.27 -12.68 -21.76
C VAL A 167 -0.07 -13.62 -21.81
N GLU A 168 0.11 -14.48 -20.81
CA GLU A 168 1.21 -15.44 -20.78
C GLU A 168 1.09 -16.53 -21.85
N GLU A 169 -0.12 -17.04 -22.09
CA GLU A 169 -0.36 -18.14 -23.04
C GLU A 169 -0.40 -17.66 -24.51
N THR A 170 -0.93 -16.45 -24.76
CA THR A 170 -1.25 -15.99 -26.13
C THR A 170 -0.54 -14.71 -26.53
N GLY A 171 0.15 -14.03 -25.60
CA GLY A 171 0.70 -12.69 -25.83
C GLY A 171 -0.38 -11.60 -26.01
N THR A 172 -1.66 -11.93 -25.84
CA THR A 172 -2.78 -11.04 -26.16
C THR A 172 -3.59 -10.69 -24.91
N VAL A 173 -3.78 -9.40 -24.69
CA VAL A 173 -4.64 -8.89 -23.63
C VAL A 173 -6.12 -9.05 -24.04
N PRO A 174 -7.02 -9.52 -23.16
CA PRO A 174 -8.47 -9.51 -23.43
C PRO A 174 -8.99 -8.11 -23.77
N ASN A 175 -9.93 -7.99 -24.70
CA ASN A 175 -10.34 -6.70 -25.25
C ASN A 175 -11.05 -5.79 -24.25
N GLU A 176 -11.83 -6.38 -23.34
CA GLU A 176 -12.49 -5.75 -22.21
C GLU A 176 -11.49 -5.18 -21.18
N LEU A 177 -10.26 -5.69 -21.16
CA LEU A 177 -9.19 -5.22 -20.28
C LEU A 177 -8.29 -4.16 -20.95
N LYS A 178 -8.46 -3.89 -22.26
CA LYS A 178 -7.65 -2.92 -23.02
C LYS A 178 -8.21 -1.50 -22.95
N GLY A 179 -7.29 -0.51 -22.95
CA GLY A 179 -7.63 0.90 -23.09
C GLY A 179 -8.68 1.33 -22.07
N SER A 180 -9.72 2.01 -22.54
CA SER A 180 -10.85 2.47 -21.73
C SER A 180 -12.06 1.54 -21.78
N ASN A 181 -11.88 0.24 -22.04
CA ASN A 181 -13.00 -0.72 -22.14
C ASN A 181 -13.37 -1.36 -20.80
N ASN A 182 -12.66 -1.05 -19.72
CA ASN A 182 -12.81 -1.78 -18.47
C ASN A 182 -14.14 -1.42 -17.79
N VAL A 183 -14.79 -2.45 -17.26
CA VAL A 183 -16.09 -2.37 -16.56
C VAL A 183 -16.03 -2.97 -15.15
N THR A 184 -14.83 -3.23 -14.63
CA THR A 184 -14.66 -3.70 -13.25
C THR A 184 -15.13 -2.63 -12.28
N ASP A 185 -15.86 -3.01 -11.24
CA ASP A 185 -16.29 -2.10 -10.19
C ASP A 185 -15.09 -1.61 -9.38
N ALA A 186 -15.16 -0.37 -8.89
CA ALA A 186 -14.10 0.23 -8.08
C ALA A 186 -14.55 0.40 -6.62
N PRO A 187 -13.98 -0.36 -5.66
CA PRO A 187 -14.23 -0.15 -4.24
C PRO A 187 -13.86 1.27 -3.79
N ILE A 188 -14.74 1.90 -3.02
CA ILE A 188 -14.53 3.23 -2.41
C ILE A 188 -14.43 3.13 -0.88
N LEU A 189 -15.17 2.21 -0.28
CA LEU A 189 -15.14 1.91 1.14
C LEU A 189 -15.35 0.40 1.34
N ARG A 190 -14.39 -0.25 2.00
CA ARG A 190 -14.41 -1.69 2.28
C ARG A 190 -14.53 -1.95 3.78
N TYR A 191 -15.05 -3.11 4.15
CA TYR A 191 -15.20 -3.52 5.54
C TYR A 191 -13.85 -3.66 6.26
N ALA A 192 -12.79 -4.09 5.55
CA ALA A 192 -11.42 -4.09 6.09
C ALA A 192 -10.98 -2.70 6.61
N GLU A 193 -11.41 -1.62 5.95
CA GLU A 193 -11.16 -0.25 6.44
C GLU A 193 -11.93 0.07 7.72
N ILE A 194 -13.17 -0.40 7.85
CA ILE A 194 -13.94 -0.22 9.09
C ILE A 194 -13.24 -0.94 10.25
N LEU A 195 -12.80 -2.19 10.03
CA LEU A 195 -12.09 -2.98 11.03
C LEU A 195 -10.76 -2.31 11.45
N LEU A 196 -9.98 -1.83 10.47
CA LEU A 196 -8.72 -1.15 10.74
C LEU A 196 -8.91 0.25 11.35
N ASN A 197 -9.97 0.98 11.00
CA ASN A 197 -10.30 2.25 11.64
C ASN A 197 -10.72 2.03 13.10
N TRP A 198 -11.50 0.99 13.37
CA TRP A 198 -11.93 0.64 14.72
C TRP A 198 -10.76 0.29 15.63
N ILE A 199 -9.93 -0.69 15.25
CA ILE A 199 -8.80 -1.12 16.08
C ILE A 199 -7.76 -0.02 16.26
N GLU A 200 -7.50 0.78 15.23
CA GLU A 200 -6.60 1.92 15.35
C GLU A 200 -7.16 2.98 16.30
N SER A 201 -8.45 3.33 16.18
CA SER A 201 -9.06 4.31 17.09
C SER A 201 -8.99 3.87 18.55
N LYS A 202 -9.17 2.57 18.84
CA LYS A 202 -9.03 2.00 20.18
C LYS A 202 -7.58 2.06 20.67
N ALA A 203 -6.62 1.65 19.83
CA ALA A 203 -5.21 1.70 20.17
C ALA A 203 -4.73 3.15 20.41
N GLU A 204 -5.17 4.10 19.59
CA GLU A 204 -4.84 5.51 19.72
C GLU A 204 -5.45 6.10 21.01
N LEU A 205 -6.71 5.78 21.34
CA LEU A 205 -7.36 6.18 22.61
C LEU A 205 -6.62 5.63 23.84
N ALA A 206 -6.19 4.36 23.81
CA ALA A 206 -5.47 3.73 24.91
C ALA A 206 -4.21 4.52 25.32
N THR A 207 -3.48 5.07 24.34
CA THR A 207 -2.27 5.86 24.61
C THR A 207 -2.53 7.24 25.24
N ILE A 208 -3.78 7.70 25.29
CA ILE A 208 -4.17 8.99 25.88
C ILE A 208 -5.18 8.82 27.03
N GLY A 209 -5.19 7.64 27.68
CA GLY A 209 -5.98 7.36 28.88
C GLY A 209 -7.28 6.59 28.64
N GLY A 210 -7.55 6.13 27.42
CA GLY A 210 -8.66 5.23 27.12
C GLY A 210 -8.38 3.78 27.54
N SER A 211 -9.38 2.91 27.38
CA SER A 211 -9.26 1.47 27.65
C SER A 211 -8.20 0.82 26.76
N ALA A 212 -7.44 -0.12 27.33
CA ALA A 212 -6.49 -0.93 26.57
C ALA A 212 -7.21 -1.80 25.52
N VAL A 213 -6.54 -2.04 24.41
CA VAL A 213 -6.96 -3.02 23.39
C VAL A 213 -6.83 -4.42 23.96
N THR A 214 -7.81 -5.28 23.69
CA THR A 214 -7.77 -6.69 24.11
C THR A 214 -7.51 -7.63 22.92
N GLN A 215 -7.28 -8.91 23.20
CA GLN A 215 -7.13 -9.91 22.14
C GLN A 215 -8.42 -10.06 21.33
N GLU A 216 -9.59 -9.99 21.98
CA GLU A 216 -10.90 -10.05 21.32
C GLU A 216 -11.07 -8.92 20.30
N ASP A 217 -10.50 -7.74 20.56
CA ASP A 217 -10.49 -6.63 19.60
C ASP A 217 -9.65 -6.95 18.36
N ILE A 218 -8.48 -7.57 18.54
CA ILE A 218 -7.63 -8.01 17.41
C ILE A 218 -8.33 -9.12 16.62
N ASP A 219 -8.96 -10.07 17.31
CA ASP A 219 -9.70 -11.18 16.72
C ASP A 219 -10.91 -10.72 15.91
N ALA A 220 -11.59 -9.66 16.37
CA ALA A 220 -12.71 -9.03 15.68
C ALA A 220 -12.28 -8.11 14.52
N SER A 221 -10.98 -7.80 14.37
CA SER A 221 -10.48 -6.84 13.38
C SER A 221 -9.39 -7.43 12.48
N ILE A 222 -8.11 -7.28 12.85
CA ILE A 222 -6.95 -7.69 12.05
C ILE A 222 -7.01 -9.16 11.70
N ASN A 223 -7.39 -10.02 12.64
CA ASN A 223 -7.40 -11.46 12.40
C ASN A 223 -8.52 -11.87 11.43
N LYS A 224 -9.60 -11.09 11.29
CA LYS A 224 -10.57 -11.29 10.20
C LYS A 224 -9.98 -10.99 8.84
N ILE A 225 -9.10 -9.97 8.75
CA ILE A 225 -8.43 -9.61 7.50
C ILE A 225 -7.36 -10.65 7.15
N ARG A 226 -6.56 -11.09 8.13
CA ARG A 226 -5.54 -12.13 7.94
C ARG A 226 -6.15 -13.51 7.60
N ASP A 227 -7.35 -13.79 8.10
CA ASP A 227 -8.09 -15.04 7.82
C ASP A 227 -8.91 -15.01 6.51
N ARG A 228 -8.73 -13.98 5.67
CA ARG A 228 -9.40 -13.88 4.38
C ARG A 228 -9.24 -15.16 3.53
N PRO A 229 -10.26 -15.57 2.74
CA PRO A 229 -10.12 -16.62 1.74
C PRO A 229 -8.98 -16.36 0.75
N LEU A 230 -8.34 -17.44 0.29
CA LEU A 230 -7.34 -17.38 -0.78
C LEU A 230 -7.97 -17.85 -2.09
N ALA A 231 -7.59 -17.19 -3.20
CA ALA A 231 -7.98 -17.66 -4.53
C ALA A 231 -7.34 -19.03 -4.81
N PRO A 232 -8.04 -19.97 -5.50
CA PRO A 232 -7.47 -21.28 -5.84
C PRO A 232 -6.11 -21.18 -6.55
N GLU A 233 -5.97 -20.25 -7.49
CA GLU A 233 -4.72 -20.03 -8.23
C GLU A 233 -3.58 -19.50 -7.33
N ALA A 234 -3.91 -18.81 -6.24
CA ALA A 234 -2.93 -18.39 -5.24
C ALA A 234 -2.48 -19.60 -4.40
N VAL A 235 -3.42 -20.47 -4.01
CA VAL A 235 -3.11 -21.72 -3.29
C VAL A 235 -2.22 -22.63 -4.11
N GLU A 236 -2.46 -22.77 -5.43
CA GLU A 236 -1.61 -23.53 -6.35
C GLU A 236 -0.16 -23.01 -6.41
N LYS A 237 0.04 -21.71 -6.18
CA LYS A 237 1.37 -21.08 -6.09
C LYS A 237 2.04 -21.25 -4.73
N GLY A 238 1.36 -21.87 -3.77
CA GLY A 238 1.84 -22.08 -2.40
C GLY A 238 1.60 -20.89 -1.47
N VAL A 239 0.70 -19.97 -1.82
CA VAL A 239 0.32 -18.85 -0.93
C VAL A 239 -0.38 -19.40 0.31
N GLN A 240 -0.05 -18.82 1.46
CA GLN A 240 -0.66 -19.17 2.75
C GLN A 240 -1.27 -17.93 3.41
N LYS A 241 -2.22 -18.15 4.32
CA LYS A 241 -2.74 -17.08 5.17
C LYS A 241 -1.66 -16.67 6.17
N THR A 242 -1.59 -15.38 6.48
CA THR A 242 -0.74 -14.88 7.56
C THR A 242 -1.30 -15.34 8.90
N LYS A 243 -0.44 -15.84 9.79
CA LYS A 243 -0.84 -16.24 11.14
C LYS A 243 -1.55 -15.10 11.87
N ALA A 244 -2.58 -15.45 12.65
CA ALA A 244 -3.28 -14.52 13.52
C ALA A 244 -2.30 -13.74 14.41
N MET A 245 -2.57 -12.45 14.58
CA MET A 245 -1.86 -11.57 15.49
C MET A 245 -2.28 -11.86 16.93
N MET A 246 -1.28 -12.04 17.79
CA MET A 246 -1.45 -12.21 19.24
C MET A 246 -0.90 -10.98 19.95
N LEU A 247 -1.70 -10.37 20.82
CA LEU A 247 -1.37 -9.12 21.53
C LEU A 247 -0.16 -9.28 22.46
N ASP A 248 0.01 -10.46 23.05
CA ASP A 248 1.11 -10.81 23.95
C ASP A 248 2.38 -11.31 23.21
N ALA A 249 2.29 -11.50 21.90
CA ALA A 249 3.38 -11.98 21.05
C ALA A 249 3.47 -11.20 19.73
N LEU A 250 3.40 -9.87 19.82
CA LEU A 250 3.56 -9.00 18.65
C LEU A 250 4.96 -9.18 18.00
N PRO A 251 5.07 -9.04 16.67
CA PRO A 251 6.34 -9.09 15.96
C PRO A 251 7.38 -8.13 16.55
N ASN A 252 8.57 -8.66 16.82
CA ASN A 252 9.72 -7.84 17.17
C ASN A 252 10.38 -7.33 15.89
N ASP A 253 10.04 -6.12 15.46
CA ASP A 253 10.60 -5.49 14.26
C ASP A 253 11.79 -4.56 14.61
N PRO A 254 13.03 -4.91 14.21
CA PRO A 254 14.20 -4.05 14.41
C PRO A 254 14.09 -2.69 13.71
N ALA A 255 13.27 -2.57 12.67
CA ALA A 255 13.06 -1.34 11.91
C ALA A 255 11.89 -0.48 12.45
N LYS A 256 11.27 -0.89 13.56
CA LYS A 256 10.16 -0.15 14.17
C LYS A 256 10.60 1.25 14.58
N ASP A 257 9.77 2.26 14.30
CA ASP A 257 9.94 3.59 14.89
C ASP A 257 9.88 3.49 16.44
N PRO A 258 10.95 3.86 17.17
CA PRO A 258 10.98 3.76 18.62
C PRO A 258 9.90 4.62 19.30
N ASN A 259 9.40 5.66 18.63
CA ASN A 259 8.35 6.55 19.14
C ASN A 259 6.92 6.04 18.91
N VAL A 260 6.77 4.89 18.25
CA VAL A 260 5.47 4.25 18.01
C VAL A 260 5.40 2.96 18.84
N SER A 261 4.31 2.75 19.58
CA SER A 261 4.14 1.50 20.34
C SER A 261 4.10 0.30 19.39
N SER A 262 4.50 -0.88 19.85
CA SER A 262 4.53 -2.09 19.00
C SER A 262 3.16 -2.41 18.40
N LEU A 263 2.08 -2.25 19.18
CA LEU A 263 0.72 -2.47 18.66
C LEU A 263 0.35 -1.47 17.55
N LEU A 264 0.60 -0.17 17.76
CA LEU A 264 0.32 0.83 16.72
C LEU A 264 1.21 0.60 15.49
N TRP A 265 2.45 0.18 15.67
CA TRP A 265 3.33 -0.14 14.54
C TRP A 265 2.75 -1.22 13.65
N GLU A 266 2.26 -2.30 14.25
CA GLU A 266 1.66 -3.41 13.50
C GLU A 266 0.29 -3.05 12.92
N ILE A 267 -0.55 -2.27 13.61
CA ILE A 267 -1.78 -1.72 13.02
C ILE A 267 -1.47 -0.87 11.79
N ARG A 268 -0.44 -0.01 11.86
CA ARG A 268 -0.01 0.83 10.73
C ARG A 268 0.59 0.00 9.59
N ARG A 269 1.27 -1.11 9.89
CA ARG A 269 1.74 -2.08 8.89
C ARG A 269 0.57 -2.79 8.21
N GLU A 270 -0.43 -3.24 8.96
CA GLU A 270 -1.64 -3.86 8.41
C GLU A 270 -2.35 -2.91 7.45
N ARG A 271 -2.53 -1.64 7.83
CA ARG A 271 -3.06 -0.61 6.92
C ARG A 271 -2.22 -0.42 5.68
N ARG A 272 -0.89 -0.42 5.83
CA ARG A 272 0.05 -0.28 4.71
C ARG A 272 -0.10 -1.43 3.72
N MET A 273 -0.22 -2.68 4.19
CA MET A 273 -0.40 -3.88 3.34
C MET A 273 -1.80 -3.96 2.74
N GLU A 274 -2.84 -3.60 3.51
CA GLU A 274 -4.23 -3.70 3.07
C GLU A 274 -4.58 -2.67 1.99
N PHE A 275 -4.08 -1.43 2.10
CA PHE A 275 -4.48 -0.30 1.26
C PHE A 275 -3.47 0.10 0.18
N ILE A 276 -2.61 -0.83 -0.22
CA ILE A 276 -1.65 -0.59 -1.31
C ILE A 276 -2.41 -0.17 -2.58
N PHE A 277 -2.00 0.94 -3.18
CA PHE A 277 -2.65 1.56 -4.35
C PHE A 277 -4.11 2.02 -4.16
N GLU A 278 -4.57 2.23 -2.92
CA GLU A 278 -5.92 2.75 -2.61
C GLU A 278 -5.91 4.20 -2.08
N ASN A 279 -4.89 5.01 -2.43
CA ASN A 279 -4.76 6.44 -2.09
C ASN A 279 -4.67 6.81 -0.59
N LEU A 280 -4.63 5.84 0.33
CA LEU A 280 -4.66 6.12 1.78
C LEU A 280 -3.29 6.38 2.41
N ARG A 281 -2.18 5.88 1.83
CA ARG A 281 -0.85 5.95 2.48
C ARG A 281 -0.39 7.37 2.81
N LEU A 282 -0.57 8.32 1.89
CA LEU A 282 -0.19 9.71 2.14
C LEU A 282 -1.07 10.34 3.23
N ALA A 283 -2.37 10.07 3.22
CA ALA A 283 -3.30 10.56 4.24
C ALA A 283 -2.95 9.98 5.62
N ASP A 284 -2.61 8.69 5.70
CA ASP A 284 -2.13 8.01 6.90
C ASP A 284 -0.83 8.63 7.43
N LEU A 285 0.18 8.85 6.58
CA LEU A 285 1.44 9.50 6.99
C LEU A 285 1.23 10.95 7.45
N LYS A 286 0.34 11.70 6.78
CA LYS A 286 -0.03 13.05 7.23
C LYS A 286 -0.66 12.99 8.62
N ARG A 287 -1.77 12.28 8.81
CA ARG A 287 -2.50 12.26 10.09
C ARG A 287 -1.67 11.74 11.28
N TRP A 288 -0.66 10.92 11.02
CA TRP A 288 0.30 10.48 12.05
C TRP A 288 1.45 11.46 12.32
N ALA A 289 1.54 12.56 11.57
CA ALA A 289 2.68 13.47 11.53
C ALA A 289 4.01 12.75 11.22
N LYS A 290 3.98 11.87 10.19
CA LYS A 290 5.08 10.98 9.78
C LYS A 290 5.49 11.12 8.31
N LEU A 291 5.44 12.33 7.76
CA LEU A 291 5.88 12.56 6.38
C LEU A 291 7.39 12.34 6.19
N GLU A 292 8.19 12.35 7.26
CA GLU A 292 9.62 11.98 7.22
C GLU A 292 9.87 10.56 6.73
N TYR A 293 8.89 9.66 6.83
CA TYR A 293 9.01 8.32 6.25
C TYR A 293 9.04 8.32 4.72
N MET A 294 8.77 9.46 4.07
CA MET A 294 8.90 9.63 2.62
C MET A 294 10.22 10.28 2.22
N ASP A 295 11.07 10.64 3.19
CA ASP A 295 12.40 11.16 2.93
C ASP A 295 13.28 10.04 2.35
N THR A 296 13.65 10.21 1.09
CA THR A 296 14.41 9.20 0.34
C THR A 296 15.89 9.18 0.67
N ASP A 297 16.40 10.20 1.36
CA ASP A 297 17.78 10.24 1.85
C ASP A 297 17.87 9.45 3.16
N MET A 298 16.84 9.55 4.02
CA MET A 298 16.70 8.71 5.22
C MET A 298 16.27 7.27 4.91
N HIS A 299 15.49 7.08 3.86
CA HIS A 299 14.90 5.79 3.47
C HIS A 299 15.22 5.45 2.01
N SER A 300 16.48 5.12 1.75
CA SER A 300 16.99 4.86 0.39
C SER A 300 16.31 3.68 -0.32
N GLU A 301 15.72 2.74 0.42
CA GLU A 301 14.92 1.62 -0.10
C GLU A 301 13.60 2.05 -0.77
N LEU A 302 13.22 3.32 -0.63
CA LEU A 302 12.14 3.93 -1.42
C LEU A 302 12.55 4.15 -2.89
N LEU A 303 13.85 4.12 -3.21
CA LEU A 303 14.40 4.36 -4.53
C LEU A 303 14.82 3.08 -5.26
N SER A 304 14.63 1.91 -4.65
CA SER A 304 14.91 0.60 -5.23
C SER A 304 13.64 -0.25 -5.30
N GLY A 305 13.64 -1.28 -6.13
CA GLY A 305 12.52 -2.15 -6.43
C GLY A 305 12.68 -3.59 -5.95
N ALA A 306 12.22 -4.54 -6.76
CA ALA A 306 12.34 -5.98 -6.52
C ALA A 306 13.79 -6.44 -6.45
N TRP A 307 14.01 -7.55 -5.74
CA TRP A 307 15.19 -8.37 -5.91
C TRP A 307 15.12 -9.10 -7.26
N VAL A 308 16.16 -8.97 -8.08
CA VAL A 308 16.23 -9.59 -9.41
C VAL A 308 17.58 -10.27 -9.56
N ASN A 309 17.56 -11.53 -9.99
CA ASN A 309 18.72 -12.27 -10.48
C ASN A 309 18.84 -12.04 -11.99
N PHE A 310 19.46 -10.93 -12.41
CA PHE A 310 19.49 -10.54 -13.82
C PHE A 310 20.04 -11.62 -14.76
N PRO A 311 21.12 -12.36 -14.43
CA PRO A 311 21.60 -13.46 -15.27
C PRO A 311 20.55 -14.52 -15.65
N VAL A 312 19.53 -14.72 -14.80
CA VAL A 312 18.50 -15.73 -14.98
C VAL A 312 17.17 -15.11 -15.40
N GLU A 313 16.71 -14.09 -14.68
CA GLU A 313 15.36 -13.55 -14.77
C GLU A 313 15.24 -12.38 -15.75
N ALA A 314 16.36 -11.72 -16.10
CA ALA A 314 16.36 -10.52 -16.93
C ALA A 314 17.62 -10.39 -17.80
N LYS A 315 18.09 -11.52 -18.38
CA LYS A 315 19.36 -11.59 -19.12
C LYS A 315 19.45 -10.59 -20.28
N ASP A 316 18.32 -10.28 -20.91
CA ASP A 316 18.24 -9.36 -22.04
C ASP A 316 18.54 -7.90 -21.64
N GLN A 317 18.65 -7.63 -20.33
CA GLN A 317 19.08 -6.33 -19.81
C GLN A 317 20.59 -6.22 -19.62
N LEU A 318 21.31 -7.34 -19.68
CA LEU A 318 22.76 -7.39 -19.56
C LEU A 318 23.42 -7.17 -20.94
N THR A 319 23.23 -5.96 -21.46
CA THR A 319 23.79 -5.53 -22.75
C THR A 319 24.82 -4.41 -22.55
N ALA A 320 25.71 -4.20 -23.52
CA ALA A 320 26.66 -3.07 -23.46
C ALA A 320 25.94 -1.70 -23.40
N GLY A 321 24.77 -1.59 -24.03
CA GLY A 321 23.97 -0.36 -24.06
C GLY A 321 23.35 0.03 -22.71
N ASN A 322 23.22 -0.92 -21.78
CA ASN A 322 22.69 -0.67 -20.44
C ASN A 322 23.81 -0.43 -19.39
N ALA A 323 25.08 -0.40 -19.79
CA ALA A 323 26.18 -0.12 -18.87
C ALA A 323 25.97 1.24 -18.20
N ASN A 324 26.05 1.27 -16.87
CA ASN A 324 25.79 2.43 -15.99
C ASN A 324 24.34 2.94 -15.94
N GLU A 325 23.38 2.22 -16.53
CA GLU A 325 21.95 2.60 -16.49
C GLU A 325 21.22 2.08 -15.25
N PHE A 326 21.76 1.06 -14.58
CA PHE A 326 21.18 0.53 -13.36
C PHE A 326 22.22 -0.06 -12.40
N SER A 327 21.75 -0.32 -11.19
CA SER A 327 22.50 -0.96 -10.12
C SER A 327 21.63 -1.97 -9.41
N VAL A 328 22.27 -2.85 -8.64
CA VAL A 328 21.61 -3.71 -7.65
C VAL A 328 22.18 -3.43 -6.26
N THR A 329 21.31 -3.39 -5.26
CA THR A 329 21.71 -3.35 -3.85
C THR A 329 21.55 -4.74 -3.25
N LYS A 330 22.63 -5.27 -2.68
CA LYS A 330 22.70 -6.58 -2.01
C LYS A 330 21.96 -6.53 -0.67
N ALA A 331 21.69 -7.70 -0.11
CA ALA A 331 21.02 -7.80 1.19
C ALA A 331 21.83 -7.17 2.35
N ASP A 332 23.16 -7.12 2.21
CA ASP A 332 24.07 -6.45 3.15
C ASP A 332 24.21 -4.93 2.92
N GLY A 333 23.49 -4.37 1.94
CA GLY A 333 23.53 -2.95 1.58
C GLY A 333 24.57 -2.58 0.52
N THR A 334 25.45 -3.48 0.11
CA THR A 334 26.45 -3.23 -0.94
C THR A 334 25.75 -2.93 -2.27
N THR A 335 26.10 -1.83 -2.93
CA THR A 335 25.54 -1.47 -4.24
C THR A 335 26.54 -1.75 -5.36
N ILE A 336 26.10 -2.48 -6.38
CA ILE A 336 26.88 -2.81 -7.58
C ILE A 336 26.22 -2.17 -8.79
N VAL A 337 26.96 -1.29 -9.47
CA VAL A 337 26.55 -0.70 -10.75
C VAL A 337 26.88 -1.68 -11.87
N TYR A 338 25.95 -1.88 -12.80
CA TYR A 338 26.23 -2.70 -13.97
C TYR A 338 27.21 -1.98 -14.89
N ASN A 339 28.34 -2.60 -15.20
CA ASN A 339 29.42 -2.00 -15.99
C ASN A 339 29.57 -2.57 -17.41
N GLY A 340 28.63 -3.43 -17.84
CA GLY A 340 28.68 -4.11 -19.14
C GLY A 340 29.39 -5.46 -19.13
N ASN A 341 30.16 -5.77 -18.09
CA ASN A 341 31.00 -6.98 -18.00
C ASN A 341 30.81 -7.78 -16.70
N ASN A 342 30.14 -7.22 -15.69
CA ASN A 342 29.93 -7.83 -14.37
C ASN A 342 28.61 -8.59 -14.24
N ASN A 343 28.17 -9.27 -15.30
CA ASN A 343 26.87 -9.95 -15.38
C ASN A 343 26.55 -10.80 -14.15
N ALA A 344 27.49 -11.65 -13.72
CA ALA A 344 27.31 -12.57 -12.60
C ALA A 344 27.07 -11.87 -11.25
N GLU A 345 27.46 -10.60 -11.12
CA GLU A 345 27.30 -9.82 -9.90
C GLU A 345 25.94 -9.12 -9.83
N MET A 346 25.18 -9.08 -10.93
CA MET A 346 23.91 -8.35 -11.03
C MET A 346 22.74 -9.13 -10.43
N VAL A 347 22.83 -9.42 -9.14
CA VAL A 347 21.79 -10.08 -8.33
C VAL A 347 21.51 -9.23 -7.10
N GLY A 348 20.31 -8.67 -6.96
CA GLY A 348 19.95 -7.85 -5.81
C GLY A 348 18.75 -6.93 -6.07
N PHE A 349 18.47 -6.01 -5.15
CA PHE A 349 17.39 -5.04 -5.29
C PHE A 349 17.70 -4.04 -6.40
N TYR A 350 16.89 -4.04 -7.45
CA TYR A 350 17.08 -3.20 -8.63
C TYR A 350 16.93 -1.71 -8.32
N LYS A 351 17.79 -0.88 -8.90
CA LYS A 351 17.65 0.58 -8.92
C LYS A 351 18.17 1.16 -10.24
N ALA A 352 17.29 1.82 -10.98
CA ALA A 352 17.69 2.62 -12.15
C ALA A 352 18.52 3.84 -11.72
N THR A 353 19.56 4.20 -12.47
CA THR A 353 20.40 5.36 -12.13
C THR A 353 19.68 6.69 -12.30
N VAL A 354 18.64 6.72 -13.14
CA VAL A 354 17.73 7.87 -13.31
C VAL A 354 16.76 8.06 -12.13
N THR A 355 16.59 7.07 -11.26
CA THR A 355 15.77 7.19 -10.06
C THR A 355 16.50 8.03 -9.02
N LYS A 356 16.08 9.30 -8.90
CA LYS A 356 16.64 10.27 -7.94
C LYS A 356 15.74 10.43 -6.72
N GLY A 357 16.36 10.90 -5.62
CA GLY A 357 15.64 11.26 -4.40
C GLY A 357 14.60 12.36 -4.64
N ARG A 358 13.63 12.44 -3.73
CA ARG A 358 12.65 13.54 -3.74
C ARG A 358 13.37 14.85 -3.43
N GLN A 359 12.83 15.95 -3.96
CA GLN A 359 13.24 17.27 -3.49
C GLN A 359 12.94 17.40 -1.99
N PRO A 360 13.79 18.10 -1.22
CA PRO A 360 13.52 18.38 0.18
C PRO A 360 12.14 19.01 0.35
N PHE A 361 11.32 18.43 1.24
CA PHE A 361 9.94 18.88 1.47
C PHE A 361 9.64 19.15 2.95
N LEU A 362 10.46 18.63 3.86
CA LEU A 362 10.42 18.94 5.29
C LEU A 362 11.38 20.07 5.62
N ASN A 363 11.04 20.83 6.67
CA ASN A 363 11.85 21.95 7.17
C ASN A 363 12.20 22.99 6.10
N GLN A 364 11.38 23.07 5.05
CA GLN A 364 11.53 24.04 3.97
C GLN A 364 10.90 25.37 4.38
N VAL A 365 11.60 26.46 4.11
CA VAL A 365 11.13 27.82 4.44
C VAL A 365 9.78 28.06 3.74
N ASN A 366 8.78 28.48 4.51
CA ASN A 366 7.41 28.76 4.03
C ASN A 366 6.71 27.58 3.35
N VAL A 367 7.09 26.32 3.63
CA VAL A 367 6.41 25.14 3.09
C VAL A 367 6.00 24.23 4.23
N ASN A 368 4.69 24.01 4.35
CA ASN A 368 4.10 23.09 5.31
C ASN A 368 3.47 21.91 4.57
N PRO A 369 4.22 20.81 4.32
CA PRO A 369 3.77 19.70 3.47
C PRO A 369 2.59 18.90 4.08
N TYR A 370 2.33 19.15 5.36
CA TYR A 370 1.21 18.62 6.11
C TYR A 370 -0.12 19.27 5.71
N LEU A 371 -0.10 20.50 5.21
CA LEU A 371 -1.27 21.23 4.72
C LEU A 371 -1.27 21.33 3.19
N SER A 372 -2.45 21.53 2.60
CA SER A 372 -2.59 21.73 1.15
C SER A 372 -2.61 23.23 0.83
N PRO A 373 -1.83 23.71 -0.15
CA PRO A 373 -1.91 25.10 -0.59
C PRO A 373 -3.21 25.35 -1.34
N VAL A 374 -3.68 26.60 -1.28
CA VAL A 374 -4.67 27.14 -2.20
C VAL A 374 -3.95 27.48 -3.51
N GLY A 375 -4.46 26.96 -4.62
CA GLY A 375 -3.89 27.25 -5.94
C GLY A 375 -4.11 28.71 -6.35
N LYS A 376 -3.10 29.33 -6.99
CA LYS A 376 -3.17 30.73 -7.44
C LYS A 376 -4.41 31.02 -8.28
N THR A 377 -4.73 30.16 -9.25
CA THR A 377 -5.94 30.28 -10.08
C THR A 377 -7.23 30.35 -9.25
N GLN A 378 -7.29 29.63 -8.12
CA GLN A 378 -8.46 29.70 -7.23
C GLN A 378 -8.49 31.03 -6.47
N MET A 379 -7.35 31.55 -6.04
CA MET A 379 -7.26 32.86 -5.40
C MET A 379 -7.69 33.98 -6.37
N ASP A 380 -7.13 33.98 -7.59
CA ASP A 380 -7.45 34.95 -8.65
C ASP A 380 -8.96 34.90 -9.03
N ASN A 381 -9.55 33.70 -9.06
CA ASN A 381 -10.99 33.52 -9.31
C ASN A 381 -11.89 34.08 -8.19
N TYR A 382 -11.43 34.06 -6.94
CA TYR A 382 -12.15 34.67 -5.83
C TYR A 382 -11.99 36.19 -5.88
N GLU A 383 -10.78 36.67 -6.17
CA GLU A 383 -10.48 38.10 -6.30
C GLU A 383 -11.28 38.76 -7.42
N SER A 384 -11.41 38.11 -8.59
CA SER A 384 -12.24 38.62 -9.70
C SER A 384 -13.74 38.71 -9.37
N LYS A 385 -14.18 38.02 -8.31
CA LYS A 385 -15.54 38.08 -7.76
C LYS A 385 -15.66 38.99 -6.54
N GLY A 386 -14.61 39.75 -6.20
CA GLY A 386 -14.57 40.68 -5.08
C GLY A 386 -14.32 40.03 -3.71
N TYR A 387 -13.86 38.77 -3.67
CA TYR A 387 -13.54 38.06 -2.43
C TYR A 387 -12.03 37.87 -2.25
N LYS A 388 -11.54 38.02 -1.02
CA LYS A 388 -10.15 37.67 -0.68
C LYS A 388 -10.09 36.24 -0.17
N LEU A 389 -9.49 35.34 -0.95
CA LEU A 389 -9.15 33.99 -0.51
C LEU A 389 -7.71 33.98 0.01
N GLN A 390 -7.51 33.73 1.31
CA GLN A 390 -6.18 33.68 1.91
C GLN A 390 -5.49 32.34 1.61
N GLN A 391 -4.16 32.38 1.49
CA GLN A 391 -3.36 31.17 1.38
C GLN A 391 -3.38 30.40 2.70
N THR A 392 -3.31 29.06 2.62
CA THR A 392 -3.24 28.16 3.77
C THR A 392 -2.03 28.51 4.64
N GLN A 393 -2.22 28.54 5.97
CA GLN A 393 -1.15 28.85 6.92
C GLN A 393 0.08 27.94 6.70
N GLY A 394 1.28 28.53 6.69
CA GLY A 394 2.53 27.80 6.46
C GLY A 394 2.87 27.55 4.99
N TRP A 395 2.09 28.10 4.05
CA TRP A 395 2.47 28.23 2.65
C TRP A 395 2.81 29.69 2.31
N PRO A 396 3.63 29.96 1.27
CA PRO A 396 4.06 31.31 0.95
C PRO A 396 2.86 32.17 0.57
N GLN A 397 2.72 33.32 1.24
CA GLN A 397 1.77 34.35 0.84
C GLN A 397 2.39 35.04 -0.37
N ASN A 398 1.83 34.79 -1.57
CA ASN A 398 2.27 35.48 -2.79
C ASN A 398 1.77 36.92 -2.80
#